data_AF-A0A9P6SLQ5-F1
#
_entry.id   AF-A0A9P6SLQ5-F1
#
_cell.length_a   1.000
_cell.length_b   1.000
_cell.length_c   1.000
_cell.angle_alpha   90.00
_cell.angle_beta   90.00
_cell.angle_gamma   90.00
#
_symmetry.space_group_name_H-M   'P 1'
#
loop_
_entity.id
_entity.type
_entity.pdbx_description
1 polymer ?
#
loop_
_entity_poly.entity_id
_entity_poly.type
_entity_poly.pdbx_seq_one_letter_code
_entity_poly.pdbx_strand_id
1 'polypeptide(L)'
;MTYFSIGQYAAEIERDALPHRIFCWPDTLTEVETRIIRNQIARGVGHIHDSGFLHRDLKPENIISAAELVLKVIDLGFALSTARENVSGVWGSDGFIALEVIGMKAHSRAMFIWSIGALFFIMLFDATQRLTKE
;
A
#
# COMPACT_ATOMS: atom_id res chain seq x y z
N MET A 1 -19.79 -11.58 8.39
CA MET A 1 -18.55 -10.92 7.96
C MET A 1 -18.49 -9.61 8.73
N THR A 2 -17.69 -9.54 9.79
CA THR A 2 -17.57 -8.35 10.64
C THR A 2 -16.77 -7.30 9.88
N TYR A 3 -17.42 -6.22 9.44
CA TYR A 3 -16.73 -5.06 8.89
C TYR A 3 -16.01 -4.37 10.04
N PHE A 4 -14.68 -4.38 10.02
CA PHE A 4 -13.90 -3.52 10.91
C PHE A 4 -13.96 -2.08 10.38
N SER A 5 -14.07 -1.10 11.26
CA SER A 5 -14.00 0.32 10.88
C SER A 5 -12.54 0.75 10.67
N ILE A 6 -12.30 1.81 9.91
CA ILE A 6 -10.94 2.36 9.74
C ILE A 6 -10.28 2.73 11.07
N GLY A 7 -11.08 3.10 12.09
CA GLY A 7 -10.58 3.34 13.45
C GLY A 7 -10.16 2.05 14.16
N GLN A 8 -10.84 0.94 13.91
CA GLN A 8 -10.40 -0.38 14.40
C GLN A 8 -9.13 -0.84 13.67
N TYR A 9 -9.03 -0.61 12.36
CA TYR A 9 -7.81 -0.89 11.59
C TYR A 9 -6.62 -0.06 12.09
N ALA A 10 -6.81 1.23 12.36
CA ALA A 10 -5.79 2.09 12.95
C ALA A 10 -5.36 1.60 14.36
N ALA A 11 -6.32 1.26 15.23
CA ALA A 11 -6.02 0.70 16.54
C ALA A 11 -5.30 -0.66 16.45
N GLU A 12 -5.60 -1.46 15.43
CA GLU A 12 -4.92 -2.73 15.15
C GLU A 12 -3.48 -2.52 14.65
N ILE A 13 -3.24 -1.46 13.89
CA ILE A 13 -1.89 -1.03 13.52
C ILE A 13 -1.15 -0.58 14.76
N GLU A 14 -1.71 0.30 15.58
CA GLU A 14 -1.06 0.81 16.79
C GLU A 14 -0.73 -0.28 17.81
N ARG A 15 -1.64 -1.26 17.99
CA ARG A 15 -1.41 -2.41 18.87
C ARG A 15 -0.27 -3.30 18.39
N ASP A 16 -0.16 -3.50 17.08
CA ASP A 16 0.78 -4.44 16.49
C ASP A 16 2.08 -3.74 15.98
N ALA A 17 2.11 -2.40 16.00
CA ALA A 17 3.26 -1.59 15.63
C ALA A 17 4.30 -1.63 16.74
N LEU A 18 5.26 -2.54 16.61
CA LEU A 18 6.53 -2.40 17.31
C LEU A 18 7.29 -1.19 16.73
N PRO A 19 7.87 -0.30 17.56
CA PRO A 19 8.40 1.00 17.13
C PRO A 19 9.53 0.97 16.09
N HIS A 20 9.98 -0.20 15.61
CA HIS A 20 11.18 -0.34 14.78
C HIS A 20 11.10 -1.38 13.65
N ARG A 21 9.92 -1.72 13.12
CA ARG A 21 9.81 -2.60 11.94
C ARG A 21 9.26 -1.87 10.72
N ILE A 22 10.08 -0.96 10.16
CA ILE A 22 10.03 -0.75 8.70
C ILE A 22 10.22 -2.13 8.10
N PHE A 23 9.30 -2.57 7.24
CA PHE A 23 9.50 -3.85 6.57
C PHE A 23 10.76 -3.74 5.73
N CYS A 24 11.84 -4.37 6.21
CA CYS A 24 13.03 -4.55 5.41
C CYS A 24 12.66 -5.55 4.33
N TRP A 25 12.44 -5.04 3.12
CA TRP A 25 12.21 -5.87 1.95
C TRP A 25 13.43 -6.80 1.79
N PRO A 26 13.23 -8.13 1.77
CA PRO A 26 14.31 -9.06 1.49
C PRO A 26 14.99 -8.69 0.16
N ASP A 27 16.31 -8.87 0.09
CA ASP A 27 17.06 -8.58 -1.15
C ASP A 27 16.60 -9.46 -2.32
N THR A 28 15.97 -10.61 -2.03
CA THR A 28 15.23 -11.39 -3.04
C THR A 28 13.93 -11.93 -2.46
N LEU A 29 12.86 -11.78 -3.24
CA LEU A 29 11.57 -12.40 -2.97
C LEU A 29 11.28 -13.43 -4.05
N THR A 30 10.91 -14.64 -3.63
CA THR A 30 10.38 -15.65 -4.53
C THR A 30 9.01 -15.23 -5.08
N GLU A 31 8.59 -15.80 -6.21
CA GLU A 31 7.24 -15.57 -6.74
C GLU A 31 6.15 -15.90 -5.70
N VAL A 32 6.38 -16.95 -4.89
CA VAL A 32 5.46 -17.38 -3.84
C VAL A 32 5.32 -16.33 -2.74
N GLU A 33 6.44 -15.83 -2.23
CA GLU A 33 6.44 -14.77 -1.21
C GLU A 33 5.81 -13.49 -1.75
N THR A 34 6.17 -13.12 -2.98
CA THR A 34 5.64 -11.91 -3.63
C THR A 34 4.12 -12.01 -3.80
N ARG A 35 3.59 -13.18 -4.15
CA ARG A 35 2.14 -13.43 -4.22
C ARG A 35 1.46 -13.30 -2.86
N ILE A 36 2.08 -13.81 -1.80
CA ILE A 36 1.57 -13.70 -0.42
C ILE A 36 1.52 -12.22 0.00
N ILE A 37 2.60 -11.49 -0.22
CA ILE A 37 2.75 -10.06 0.08
C ILE A 37 1.69 -9.25 -0.68
N ARG A 38 1.59 -9.44 -2.01
CA ARG A 38 0.61 -8.77 -2.86
C ARG A 38 -0.82 -8.97 -2.36
N ASN A 39 -1.17 -10.21 -2.00
CA ASN A 39 -2.51 -10.51 -1.51
C ASN A 39 -2.82 -9.83 -0.18
N GLN A 40 -1.84 -9.69 0.72
CA GLN A 40 -2.02 -8.95 1.98
C GLN A 40 -2.19 -7.45 1.75
N ILE A 41 -1.37 -6.84 0.89
CA ILE A 41 -1.47 -5.42 0.55
C ILE A 41 -2.82 -5.13 -0.10
N ALA A 42 -3.26 -5.95 -1.06
CA ALA A 42 -4.55 -5.77 -1.72
C ALA A 42 -5.73 -5.90 -0.72
N ARG A 43 -5.63 -6.79 0.27
CA ARG A 43 -6.62 -6.91 1.36
C ARG A 43 -6.63 -5.68 2.26
N GLY A 44 -5.46 -5.17 2.65
CA GLY A 44 -5.35 -3.95 3.46
C GLY A 44 -5.93 -2.73 2.75
N VAL A 45 -5.62 -2.55 1.47
CA VAL A 45 -6.21 -1.48 0.63
C VAL A 45 -7.72 -1.68 0.46
N GLY A 46 -8.17 -2.92 0.23
CA GLY A 46 -9.59 -3.25 0.15
C GLY A 46 -10.34 -2.87 1.43
N HIS A 47 -9.74 -3.12 2.59
CA HIS A 47 -10.31 -2.73 3.88
C HIS A 47 -10.51 -1.22 4.03
N ILE A 48 -9.52 -0.42 3.58
CA ILE A 48 -9.60 1.03 3.57
C ILE A 48 -10.72 1.51 2.62
N HIS A 49 -10.81 0.90 1.44
CA HIS A 49 -11.86 1.21 0.46
C HIS A 49 -13.26 0.89 0.97
N ASP A 50 -13.44 -0.25 1.63
CA ASP A 50 -14.72 -0.68 2.20
C ASP A 50 -15.13 0.19 3.38
N SER A 51 -14.15 0.81 4.07
CA SER A 51 -14.38 1.82 5.09
C SER A 51 -14.73 3.20 4.53
N GLY A 52 -14.79 3.37 3.21
CA GLY A 52 -15.15 4.63 2.55
C GLY A 52 -13.99 5.62 2.43
N PHE A 53 -12.75 5.14 2.34
CA PHE A 53 -11.56 5.97 2.15
C PHE A 53 -10.70 5.48 0.99
N LEU A 54 -9.92 6.38 0.40
CA LEU A 54 -8.83 6.09 -0.53
C LEU A 54 -7.52 6.46 0.15
N HIS A 55 -6.54 5.55 0.19
CA HIS A 55 -5.25 5.79 0.85
C HIS A 55 -4.39 6.90 0.19
N ARG A 56 -4.33 6.92 -1.15
CA ARG A 56 -3.62 7.88 -2.02
C ARG A 56 -2.09 7.92 -1.97
N ASP A 57 -1.44 7.33 -0.97
CA ASP A 57 0.03 7.23 -0.93
C ASP A 57 0.54 5.78 -0.71
N LEU A 58 0.17 4.86 -1.60
CA LEU A 58 0.60 3.46 -1.48
C LEU A 58 2.01 3.26 -2.05
N LYS A 59 2.97 2.93 -1.18
CA LYS A 59 4.41 2.79 -1.47
C LYS A 59 5.08 1.82 -0.48
N PRO A 60 6.30 1.32 -0.76
CA PRO A 60 6.96 0.34 0.09
C PRO A 60 7.15 0.80 1.54
N GLU A 61 7.42 2.09 1.76
CA GLU A 61 7.65 2.70 3.08
C GLU A 61 6.39 2.68 3.96
N ASN A 62 5.21 2.65 3.32
CA ASN A 62 3.91 2.63 3.99
C ASN A 62 3.40 1.19 4.21
N ILE A 63 4.28 0.19 4.10
CA ILE A 63 4.00 -1.21 4.43
C ILE A 63 4.89 -1.63 5.60
N ILE A 64 4.28 -2.09 6.69
CA ILE A 64 5.01 -2.61 7.85
C ILE A 64 4.75 -4.08 8.07
N SER A 65 5.65 -4.75 8.79
CA SER A 65 5.46 -6.11 9.27
C SER A 65 5.14 -6.11 10.76
N ALA A 66 3.91 -6.49 11.08
CA ALA A 66 3.41 -6.65 12.44
C ALA A 66 4.00 -7.90 13.13
N ALA A 67 4.16 -8.98 12.36
CA ALA A 67 4.78 -10.24 12.75
C ALA A 67 5.43 -10.88 11.50
N GLU A 68 6.15 -11.99 11.65
CA GLU A 68 6.73 -12.72 10.51
C GLU A 68 5.67 -12.93 9.41
N LEU A 69 5.90 -12.29 8.26
CA LEU A 69 5.03 -12.30 7.08
C LEU A 69 3.60 -11.75 7.28
N VAL A 70 3.29 -11.03 8.35
CA VAL A 70 2.01 -10.30 8.50
C VAL A 70 2.22 -8.83 8.16
N LEU A 71 1.71 -8.41 7.01
CA LEU A 71 1.88 -7.06 6.47
C LEU A 71 0.65 -6.19 6.72
N LYS A 72 0.90 -4.91 7.04
CA LYS A 72 -0.14 -3.88 7.19
C LYS A 72 0.19 -2.65 6.37
N VAL A 73 -0.83 -2.06 5.75
CA VAL A 73 -0.76 -0.76 5.06
C VAL A 73 -0.96 0.33 6.11
N ILE A 74 -0.04 1.27 6.20
CA ILE A 74 -0.02 2.35 7.20
C ILE A 74 0.05 3.72 6.55
N ASP A 75 0.05 4.77 7.38
CA ASP A 75 0.12 6.18 6.96
C ASP A 75 -1.08 6.65 6.13
N LEU A 76 -2.17 6.91 6.86
CA LEU A 76 -3.40 7.50 6.32
C LEU A 76 -3.35 9.03 6.26
N GLY A 77 -2.17 9.66 6.35
CA GLY A 77 -2.03 11.12 6.33
C GLY A 77 -2.57 11.77 5.04
N PHE A 78 -2.55 11.03 3.94
CA PHE A 78 -3.17 11.42 2.67
C PHE A 78 -4.51 10.76 2.41
N ALA A 79 -5.15 10.09 3.37
CA ALA A 79 -6.41 9.41 3.08
C ALA A 79 -7.52 10.40 2.67
N LEU A 80 -8.35 10.00 1.69
CA LEU A 80 -9.48 10.78 1.19
C LEU A 80 -10.77 10.01 1.41
N SER A 81 -11.75 10.61 2.08
CA SER A 81 -13.08 10.02 2.19
C SER A 81 -13.77 10.00 0.82
N THR A 82 -14.29 8.84 0.42
CA THR A 82 -15.07 8.67 -0.82
C THR A 82 -16.44 9.34 -0.76
N ALA A 83 -16.88 9.79 0.42
CA ALA A 83 -18.07 10.63 0.58
C ALA A 83 -17.83 12.07 0.12
N ARG A 84 -16.57 12.50 -0.04
CA ARG A 84 -16.24 13.79 -0.67
C ARG A 84 -16.25 13.60 -2.19
N GLU A 85 -17.14 14.32 -2.86
CA GLU A 85 -17.26 14.22 -4.32
C GLU A 85 -16.06 14.88 -5.03
N ASN A 86 -15.60 14.22 -6.11
CA ASN A 86 -14.77 14.80 -7.18
C ASN A 86 -13.51 15.55 -6.73
N VAL A 87 -12.83 15.08 -5.70
CA VAL A 87 -11.52 15.62 -5.33
C VAL A 87 -10.48 15.17 -6.36
N SER A 88 -9.94 16.15 -7.10
CA SER A 88 -8.83 16.00 -8.02
C SER A 88 -7.56 16.65 -7.44
N GLY A 89 -6.43 16.36 -8.06
CA GLY A 89 -5.10 16.83 -7.62
C GLY A 89 -4.07 15.72 -7.66
N VAL A 90 -2.81 16.10 -7.76
CA VAL A 90 -1.71 15.13 -7.78
C VAL A 90 -1.28 14.89 -6.34
N TRP A 91 -1.60 13.70 -5.83
CA TRP A 91 -1.26 13.25 -4.49
C TRP A 91 -0.66 11.84 -4.58
N GLY A 92 0.32 11.56 -3.73
CA GLY A 92 1.06 10.30 -3.71
C GLY A 92 2.55 10.54 -3.94
N SER A 93 3.33 9.46 -3.88
CA SER A 93 4.77 9.48 -4.06
C SER A 93 5.17 9.18 -5.51
N ASP A 94 6.17 9.91 -6.02
CA ASP A 94 6.68 9.77 -7.39
C ASP A 94 7.01 8.32 -7.74
N GLY A 95 6.66 7.90 -8.96
CA GLY A 95 6.77 6.51 -9.42
C GLY A 95 5.60 5.60 -9.03
N PHE A 96 4.78 5.98 -8.04
CA PHE A 96 3.60 5.21 -7.60
C PHE A 96 2.26 5.85 -7.96
N ILE A 97 2.29 7.08 -8.48
CA ILE A 97 1.10 7.83 -8.88
C ILE A 97 0.59 7.30 -10.23
N ALA A 98 -0.69 6.95 -10.29
CA ALA A 98 -1.34 6.49 -11.52
C ALA A 98 -1.46 7.62 -12.56
N LEU A 99 -1.39 7.28 -13.85
CA LEU A 99 -1.44 8.27 -14.95
C LEU A 99 -2.73 9.10 -14.94
N GLU A 100 -3.86 8.51 -14.54
CA GLU A 100 -5.13 9.24 -14.39
C GLU A 100 -5.08 10.29 -13.28
N VAL A 101 -4.29 10.08 -12.23
CA VAL A 101 -4.09 11.04 -11.14
C VAL A 101 -3.21 12.20 -11.61
N ILE A 102 -2.14 11.89 -12.36
CA ILE A 102 -1.29 12.90 -13.02
C ILE A 102 -2.12 13.73 -14.00
N GLY A 103 -3.02 13.08 -14.74
CA GLY A 103 -4.00 13.73 -15.61
C GLY A 103 -5.12 14.49 -14.89
N MET A 104 -5.01 14.68 -13.57
CA MET A 104 -5.95 15.40 -12.71
C MET A 104 -7.39 14.88 -12.78
N LYS A 105 -7.58 13.60 -13.12
CA LYS A 105 -8.91 12.97 -13.08
C LYS A 105 -9.32 12.76 -11.63
N ALA A 106 -10.63 12.63 -11.43
CA ALA A 106 -11.19 12.31 -10.13
C ALA A 106 -10.57 11.02 -9.58
N HIS A 107 -10.21 11.04 -8.31
CA HIS A 107 -9.59 9.90 -7.65
C HIS A 107 -10.59 8.75 -7.56
N SER A 108 -10.16 7.54 -7.92
CA SER A 108 -10.98 6.34 -7.88
C SER A 108 -10.22 5.16 -7.28
N ARG A 109 -10.94 4.09 -6.92
CA ARG A 109 -10.33 2.85 -6.44
C ARG A 109 -9.41 2.19 -7.47
N ALA A 110 -9.55 2.51 -8.76
CA ALA A 110 -8.77 1.90 -9.84
C ALA A 110 -7.29 2.34 -9.83
N MET A 111 -6.98 3.53 -9.31
CA MET A 111 -5.60 4.03 -9.27
C MET A 111 -4.66 3.12 -8.47
N PHE A 112 -5.20 2.37 -7.51
CA PHE A 112 -4.42 1.45 -6.69
C PHE A 112 -3.91 0.25 -7.48
N ILE A 113 -4.51 -0.09 -8.62
CA ILE A 113 -3.99 -1.13 -9.51
C ILE A 113 -2.60 -0.73 -10.01
N TRP A 114 -2.41 0.55 -10.35
CA TRP A 114 -1.10 1.09 -10.74
C TRP A 114 -0.12 1.02 -9.59
N SER A 115 -0.46 1.59 -8.42
CA SER A 115 0.46 1.66 -7.27
C SER A 115 0.86 0.26 -6.78
N ILE A 116 -0.07 -0.70 -6.74
CA ILE A 116 0.22 -2.10 -6.41
C ILE A 116 1.12 -2.74 -7.48
N GLY A 117 0.91 -2.43 -8.76
CA GLY A 117 1.74 -2.90 -9.87
C GLY A 117 3.18 -2.38 -9.78
N ALA A 118 3.36 -1.08 -9.55
CA ALA A 118 4.67 -0.46 -9.37
C ALA A 118 5.40 -1.02 -8.14
N LEU A 119 4.68 -1.19 -7.03
CA LEU A 119 5.17 -1.78 -5.79
C LEU A 119 5.67 -3.23 -6.01
N PHE A 120 4.88 -4.04 -6.73
CA PHE A 120 5.24 -5.41 -7.09
C PHE A 120 6.43 -5.47 -8.06
N PHE A 121 6.47 -4.57 -9.04
CA PHE A 121 7.58 -4.46 -9.96
C PHE A 121 8.89 -4.17 -9.21
N ILE A 122 8.89 -3.21 -8.29
CA ILE A 122 10.07 -2.89 -7.48
C ILE A 122 10.48 -4.08 -6.60
N MET A 123 9.53 -4.76 -5.96
CA MET A 123 9.83 -5.96 -5.14
C MET A 123 10.48 -7.09 -5.92
N LEU A 124 10.09 -7.30 -7.18
CA LEU A 124 10.70 -8.33 -8.01
C LEU A 124 12.03 -7.88 -8.60
N PHE A 125 12.11 -6.65 -9.12
CA PHE A 125 13.23 -6.22 -9.96
C PHE A 125 14.31 -5.44 -9.22
N ASP A 126 13.99 -4.64 -8.20
CA ASP A 126 15.01 -3.94 -7.39
C ASP A 126 15.77 -4.92 -6.49
N ALA A 127 15.05 -5.92 -5.98
CA ALA A 127 15.61 -7.13 -5.38
C ALA A 127 16.60 -7.85 -6.32
N THR A 128 16.26 -7.96 -7.61
CA THR A 128 17.09 -8.67 -8.59
C THR A 128 18.34 -7.86 -9.01
N GLN A 129 18.28 -6.52 -9.05
CA GLN A 129 19.42 -5.69 -9.50
C GLN A 129 20.59 -5.58 -8.52
N ARG A 130 20.38 -5.89 -7.23
CA ARG A 130 21.49 -5.89 -6.24
C ARG A 130 22.40 -7.11 -6.36
N LEU A 131 21.93 -8.22 -6.92
CA LEU A 131 22.71 -9.44 -7.12
C LEU A 131 23.64 -9.40 -8.36
N THR A 132 23.45 -8.44 -9.27
CA THR A 132 24.26 -8.34 -10.50
C THR A 132 25.37 -7.28 -10.41
N LYS A 133 25.62 -6.74 -9.22
CA LYS A 133 26.67 -5.73 -8.97
C LYS A 133 27.88 -6.27 -8.19
N GLU A 134 28.04 -7.59 -8.13
CA GLU A 134 29.27 -8.24 -7.66
C GLU A 134 30.11 -8.75 -8.83
#